data_AF-A0A8T0ES65-F1
#
_entry.id   AF-A0A8T0ES65-F1
#
_cell.length_a   1.000
_cell.length_b   1.000
_cell.length_c   1.000
_cell.angle_alpha   90.00
_cell.angle_beta   90.00
_cell.angle_gamma   90.00
#
_symmetry.space_group_name_H-M   'P 1'
#
loop_
_entity.id
_entity.type
_entity.pdbx_description
1 polymer ?
#
loop_
_entity_poly.entity_id
_entity_poly.type
_entity_poly.pdbx_seq_one_letter_code
_entity_poly.pdbx_strand_id
1 'polypeptide(L)'
;MLMRLLEILSGDRLPRPTKGKMRIHCLENVDKALQFLREQRVHLENLGSHDVVDGNPRLTLGLIWTIILRFQIQDITIEEVDNQETKSAKDALLLWCQMKTAGYPNVNVRNFTTSWRDGLAFNALIHKHRPDLIQYDRLSRSNAIYSLNYVFTVANHALLYFIKSQWFVLLYFP
;
A
#
# COMPACT_ATOMS: atom_id res chain seq x y z
N MET A 1 -19.11 -2.54 6.14
CA MET A 1 -18.03 -1.83 5.43
C MET A 1 -16.89 -2.77 5.06
N LEU A 2 -16.29 -3.47 6.03
CA LEU A 2 -15.17 -4.41 5.79
C LEU A 2 -15.44 -5.45 4.69
N MET A 3 -16.58 -6.15 4.74
CA MET A 3 -16.92 -7.15 3.70
C MET A 3 -16.92 -6.56 2.29
N ARG A 4 -17.50 -5.36 2.13
CA ARG A 4 -17.58 -4.68 0.83
C ARG A 4 -16.20 -4.25 0.32
N LEU A 5 -15.31 -3.82 1.22
CA LEU A 5 -13.93 -3.52 0.89
C LEU A 5 -13.23 -4.77 0.35
N LEU A 6 -13.40 -5.92 1.01
CA LEU A 6 -12.81 -7.18 0.55
C LEU A 6 -13.34 -7.63 -0.81
N GLU A 7 -14.65 -7.48 -1.06
CA GLU A 7 -15.22 -7.76 -2.39
C GLU A 7 -14.57 -6.90 -3.49
N ILE A 8 -14.37 -5.61 -3.22
CA ILE A 8 -13.78 -4.68 -4.19
C ILE A 8 -12.30 -4.99 -4.43
N LEU A 9 -11.54 -5.29 -3.36
CA LEU A 9 -10.10 -5.53 -3.46
C LEU A 9 -9.77 -6.89 -4.08
N SER A 10 -10.56 -7.93 -3.77
CA SER A 10 -10.33 -9.27 -4.31
C SER A 10 -10.96 -9.48 -5.69
N GLY A 11 -12.02 -8.73 -6.02
CA GLY A 11 -12.87 -9.02 -7.17
C GLY A 11 -13.85 -10.18 -6.95
N ASP A 12 -13.73 -10.90 -5.82
CA ASP A 12 -14.57 -12.03 -5.46
C ASP A 12 -15.83 -11.58 -4.70
N ARG A 13 -16.88 -12.41 -4.76
CA ARG A 13 -18.11 -12.16 -4.00
C ARG A 13 -18.05 -12.86 -2.65
N LEU A 14 -18.25 -12.09 -1.58
CA LEU A 14 -18.40 -12.64 -0.23
C LEU A 14 -19.85 -13.10 0.01
N PRO A 15 -20.10 -13.94 1.03
CA PRO A 15 -21.44 -14.27 1.48
C PRO A 15 -22.25 -13.02 1.79
N ARG A 16 -23.58 -13.09 1.59
CA ARG A 16 -24.44 -11.94 1.86
C ARG A 16 -24.34 -11.52 3.34
N PRO A 17 -24.17 -10.21 3.62
CA PRO A 17 -24.10 -9.73 4.99
C PRO A 17 -25.42 -9.93 5.72
N THR A 18 -25.33 -10.36 6.97
CA THR A 18 -26.46 -10.39 7.90
C THR A 18 -26.93 -8.96 8.13
N LYS A 19 -28.22 -8.70 7.90
CA LYS A 19 -28.82 -7.39 8.10
C LYS A 19 -29.16 -7.19 9.58
N GLY A 20 -28.89 -6.00 10.09
CA GLY A 20 -29.27 -5.60 11.44
C GLY A 20 -28.22 -4.70 12.07
N LYS A 21 -28.58 -4.05 13.19
CA LYS A 21 -27.70 -3.11 13.90
C LYS A 21 -27.18 -3.64 15.24
N MET A 22 -27.72 -4.76 15.72
CA MET A 22 -27.27 -5.39 16.97
C MET A 22 -25.86 -5.96 16.83
N ARG A 23 -25.11 -5.99 17.95
CA ARG A 23 -23.72 -6.47 18.02
C ARG A 23 -23.54 -7.86 17.42
N ILE A 24 -24.47 -8.78 17.64
CA ILE A 24 -24.44 -10.15 17.09
C ILE A 24 -24.34 -10.15 15.55
N HIS A 25 -25.07 -9.26 14.87
CA HIS A 25 -25.02 -9.15 13.40
C HIS A 25 -23.66 -8.59 12.94
N CYS A 26 -23.10 -7.64 13.69
CA CYS A 26 -21.78 -7.09 13.40
C CYS A 26 -20.69 -8.16 13.56
N LEU A 27 -20.73 -8.95 14.63
CA LEU A 27 -19.80 -10.06 14.86
C LEU A 27 -19.85 -11.06 13.72
N GLU A 28 -21.05 -11.50 13.34
CA GLU A 28 -21.22 -12.48 12.26
C GLU A 28 -20.71 -11.95 10.91
N ASN A 29 -20.94 -10.67 10.61
CA ASN A 29 -20.43 -10.04 9.40
C ASN A 29 -18.90 -9.90 9.40
N VAL A 30 -18.30 -9.59 10.54
CA VAL A 30 -16.84 -9.55 10.66
C VAL A 30 -16.26 -10.96 10.56
N ASP A 31 -16.86 -11.97 11.20
CA ASP A 31 -16.39 -13.35 11.10
C ASP A 31 -16.41 -13.87 9.65
N LYS A 32 -17.46 -13.56 8.87
CA LYS A 32 -17.49 -13.84 7.43
C LYS A 32 -16.31 -13.20 6.69
N ALA A 33 -15.97 -11.95 7.02
CA ALA A 33 -14.82 -11.26 6.43
C ALA A 33 -13.48 -11.89 6.84
N LEU A 34 -13.31 -12.23 8.13
CA LEU A 34 -12.09 -12.87 8.63
C LEU A 34 -11.91 -14.28 8.06
N GLN A 35 -13.00 -15.03 7.89
CA GLN A 35 -12.98 -16.34 7.24
C GLN A 35 -12.52 -16.23 5.78
N PHE A 36 -13.10 -15.31 5.01
CA PHE A 36 -12.66 -15.05 3.63
C PHE A 36 -11.16 -14.73 3.57
N LEU A 37 -10.63 -13.91 4.50
CA LEU A 37 -9.21 -13.62 4.55
C LEU A 37 -8.35 -14.86 4.81
N ARG A 38 -8.78 -15.76 5.71
CA ARG A 38 -8.10 -17.04 5.95
C ARG A 38 -8.08 -17.91 4.69
N GLU A 39 -9.18 -17.94 3.93
CA GLU A 39 -9.27 -18.65 2.65
C GLU A 39 -8.30 -18.07 1.61
N GLN A 40 -8.09 -16.75 1.62
CA GLN A 40 -7.09 -16.05 0.80
C GLN A 40 -5.64 -16.20 1.31
N ARG A 41 -5.41 -17.15 2.23
CA ARG A 41 -4.13 -17.47 2.89
C ARG A 41 -3.55 -16.32 3.72
N VAL A 42 -4.42 -15.48 4.29
CA VAL A 42 -4.00 -14.44 5.22
C VAL A 42 -3.90 -15.01 6.63
N HIS A 43 -2.73 -14.87 7.25
CA HIS A 43 -2.51 -15.26 8.65
C HIS A 43 -3.05 -14.19 9.60
N LEU A 44 -4.12 -14.52 10.33
CA LEU A 44 -4.78 -13.65 11.30
C LEU A 44 -4.59 -14.20 12.73
N GLU A 45 -3.35 -14.24 13.18
CA GLU A 45 -3.03 -14.73 14.54
C GLU A 45 -3.56 -13.74 15.59
N ASN A 46 -4.27 -14.25 16.59
CA ASN A 46 -4.80 -13.48 17.72
C ASN A 46 -5.80 -12.37 17.36
N LEU A 47 -6.54 -12.52 16.25
CA LEU A 47 -7.60 -11.59 15.85
C LEU A 47 -8.97 -12.31 15.78
N GLY A 48 -9.90 -11.88 16.61
CA GLY A 48 -11.30 -12.28 16.57
C GLY A 48 -12.23 -11.19 16.02
N SER A 49 -13.48 -11.56 15.70
CA SER A 49 -14.50 -10.60 15.26
C SER A 49 -14.84 -9.56 16.33
N HIS A 50 -14.85 -9.97 17.60
CA HIS A 50 -15.08 -9.08 18.74
C HIS A 50 -14.04 -7.96 18.84
N ASP A 51 -12.77 -8.22 18.54
CA ASP A 51 -11.72 -7.19 18.57
C ASP A 51 -12.00 -6.05 17.60
N VAL A 52 -12.56 -6.37 16.43
CA VAL A 52 -12.91 -5.37 15.41
C VAL A 52 -14.22 -4.67 15.75
N VAL A 53 -15.23 -5.42 16.21
CA VAL A 53 -16.56 -4.87 16.52
C VAL A 53 -16.53 -3.97 17.76
N ASP A 54 -15.75 -4.34 18.77
CA ASP A 54 -15.60 -3.58 20.01
C ASP A 54 -14.54 -2.47 19.85
N GLY A 55 -13.86 -2.40 18.70
CA GLY A 55 -13.01 -1.28 18.33
C GLY A 55 -11.61 -1.28 18.95
N ASN A 56 -10.96 -2.44 19.05
CA ASN A 56 -9.56 -2.54 19.43
C ASN A 56 -8.68 -1.88 18.35
N PRO A 57 -8.08 -0.70 18.61
CA PRO A 57 -7.43 0.08 17.56
C PRO A 57 -6.16 -0.60 17.04
N ARG A 58 -5.40 -1.28 17.91
CA ARG A 58 -4.16 -1.98 17.54
C ARG A 58 -4.46 -3.13 16.59
N LEU A 59 -5.44 -3.95 16.93
CA LEU A 59 -5.82 -5.12 16.14
C LEU A 59 -6.55 -4.74 14.86
N THR A 60 -7.39 -3.70 14.90
CA THR A 60 -8.05 -3.16 13.71
C THR A 60 -7.03 -2.59 12.72
N LEU A 61 -6.04 -1.83 13.19
CA LEU A 61 -4.97 -1.32 12.34
C LEU A 61 -4.13 -2.47 11.75
N GLY A 62 -3.81 -3.49 12.57
CA GLY A 62 -3.14 -4.71 12.12
C GLY A 62 -3.92 -5.43 11.01
N LEU A 63 -5.25 -5.54 11.15
CA LEU A 63 -6.11 -6.13 10.12
C LEU A 63 -6.06 -5.34 8.81
N ILE A 64 -6.21 -4.01 8.86
CA ILE A 64 -6.14 -3.16 7.66
C ILE A 64 -4.77 -3.26 7.00
N TRP A 65 -3.70 -3.26 7.80
CA TRP A 65 -2.33 -3.44 7.31
C TRP A 65 -2.18 -4.77 6.56
N THR A 66 -2.63 -5.87 7.13
CA THR A 66 -2.55 -7.19 6.51
C THR A 66 -3.36 -7.27 5.21
N ILE A 67 -4.53 -6.64 5.15
CA ILE A 67 -5.34 -6.53 3.91
C ILE A 67 -4.56 -5.78 2.83
N ILE A 68 -3.95 -4.64 3.16
CA ILE A 68 -3.16 -3.85 2.22
C ILE A 68 -1.97 -4.68 1.71
N LEU A 69 -1.22 -5.32 2.60
CA LEU A 69 -0.09 -6.19 2.22
C LEU A 69 -0.53 -7.27 1.21
N ARG A 70 -1.63 -7.99 1.50
CA ARG A 70 -2.06 -9.14 0.70
C ARG A 70 -2.55 -8.78 -0.69
N PHE A 71 -3.37 -7.72 -0.80
CA PHE A 71 -4.09 -7.40 -2.04
C PHE A 71 -3.46 -6.27 -2.86
N GLN A 72 -2.40 -5.61 -2.37
CA GLN A 72 -1.73 -4.55 -3.12
C GLN A 72 -0.23 -4.80 -3.33
N ILE A 73 0.41 -5.61 -2.48
CA ILE A 73 1.87 -5.76 -2.48
C ILE A 73 2.30 -7.16 -2.89
N GLN A 74 1.61 -8.20 -2.40
CA GLN A 74 2.05 -9.57 -2.60
C GLN A 74 2.04 -10.02 -4.07
N ASP A 75 1.27 -9.36 -4.94
CA ASP A 75 1.23 -9.65 -6.39
C ASP A 75 2.32 -8.93 -7.20
N ILE A 76 3.21 -8.15 -6.55
CA ILE A 76 4.34 -7.50 -7.22
C ILE A 76 5.36 -8.58 -7.62
N THR A 77 5.27 -9.06 -8.86
CA THR A 77 6.29 -9.89 -9.51
C THR A 77 7.23 -8.97 -10.29
N ILE A 78 8.54 -9.14 -10.10
CA ILE A 78 9.56 -8.46 -10.91
C ILE A 78 10.05 -9.48 -11.92
N GLU A 79 9.80 -9.23 -13.21
CA GLU A 79 10.09 -10.15 -14.32
C GLU A 79 11.60 -10.34 -14.61
N GLU A 80 12.49 -9.76 -13.80
CA GLU A 80 13.93 -9.73 -14.09
C GLU A 80 14.79 -9.94 -12.84
N VAL A 81 14.80 -11.13 -12.23
CA VAL A 81 16.05 -11.69 -11.64
C VAL A 81 15.95 -13.22 -11.58
N ASP A 82 16.70 -13.88 -12.46
CA ASP A 82 17.13 -15.28 -12.31
C ASP A 82 18.02 -15.35 -11.06
N ASN A 83 17.48 -15.71 -9.90
CA ASN A 83 18.17 -16.44 -8.83
C ASN A 83 17.24 -16.67 -7.62
N GLN A 84 17.29 -17.92 -7.17
CA GLN A 84 16.47 -18.53 -6.12
C GLN A 84 16.63 -17.84 -4.76
N GLU A 85 15.57 -17.17 -4.33
CA GLU A 85 14.97 -17.17 -2.99
C GLU A 85 13.85 -16.14 -3.09
N THR A 86 12.67 -16.43 -2.56
CA THR A 86 11.53 -15.52 -2.57
C THR A 86 11.88 -14.26 -1.76
N LYS A 87 12.55 -13.29 -2.39
CA LYS A 87 12.68 -11.93 -1.89
C LYS A 87 11.26 -11.47 -1.57
N SER A 88 11.06 -11.00 -0.33
CA SER A 88 9.74 -10.54 0.11
C SER A 88 9.22 -9.52 -0.91
N ALA A 89 7.90 -9.41 -1.12
CA ALA A 89 7.33 -8.39 -2.00
C ALA A 89 7.81 -6.97 -1.64
N LYS A 90 8.19 -6.77 -0.37
CA LYS A 90 8.89 -5.58 0.13
C LYS A 90 10.27 -5.37 -0.51
N ASP A 91 11.09 -6.40 -0.59
CA ASP A 91 12.43 -6.34 -1.18
C ASP A 91 12.37 -6.16 -2.69
N ALA A 92 11.40 -6.81 -3.33
CA ALA A 92 11.07 -6.58 -4.73
C ALA A 92 10.72 -5.11 -4.96
N LEU A 93 9.76 -4.56 -4.21
CA LEU A 93 9.40 -3.14 -4.31
C LEU A 93 10.59 -2.20 -4.06
N LEU A 94 11.47 -2.54 -3.10
CA LEU A 94 12.65 -1.74 -2.80
C LEU A 94 13.61 -1.72 -3.99
N LEU A 95 13.87 -2.89 -4.59
CA LEU A 95 14.69 -3.02 -5.79
C LEU A 95 14.08 -2.24 -6.96
N TRP A 96 12.77 -2.33 -7.17
CA TRP A 96 12.09 -1.56 -8.21
C TRP A 96 12.27 -0.05 -8.01
N CYS A 97 12.14 0.44 -6.78
CA CYS A 97 12.36 1.86 -6.46
C CYS A 97 13.81 2.27 -6.78
N GLN A 98 14.79 1.45 -6.38
CA GLN A 98 16.20 1.68 -6.69
C GLN A 98 16.45 1.74 -8.20
N MET A 99 15.94 0.77 -8.97
CA MET A 99 16.08 0.74 -10.42
C MET A 99 15.47 1.96 -11.10
N LYS A 100 14.28 2.39 -10.68
CA LYS A 100 13.58 3.54 -11.29
C LYS A 100 14.22 4.88 -10.96
N THR A 101 14.80 5.01 -9.77
CA THR A 101 15.47 6.23 -9.31
C THR A 101 16.97 6.27 -9.63
N ALA A 102 17.53 5.20 -10.22
CA ALA A 102 18.94 5.16 -10.60
C ALA A 102 19.29 6.33 -11.55
N GLY A 103 20.37 7.04 -11.21
CA GLY A 103 20.86 8.20 -11.97
C GLY A 103 20.27 9.55 -11.54
N TYR A 104 19.28 9.58 -10.63
CA TYR A 104 18.79 10.86 -10.10
C TYR A 104 19.74 11.43 -9.04
N PRO A 105 20.13 12.71 -9.16
CA PRO A 105 21.04 13.31 -8.19
C PRO A 105 20.37 13.38 -6.82
N ASN A 106 21.17 13.12 -5.79
CA ASN A 106 20.77 13.14 -4.39
C ASN A 106 19.68 12.13 -3.97
N VAL A 107 19.40 11.12 -4.80
CA VAL A 107 18.46 10.04 -4.45
C VAL A 107 19.21 8.75 -4.21
N ASN A 108 18.99 8.15 -3.04
CA ASN A 108 19.49 6.82 -2.71
C ASN A 108 18.48 6.09 -1.83
N VAL A 109 17.66 5.25 -2.46
CA VAL A 109 16.60 4.51 -1.78
C VAL A 109 17.18 3.24 -1.15
N ARG A 110 17.23 3.19 0.17
CA ARG A 110 17.78 2.07 0.96
C ARG A 110 16.75 1.41 1.88
N ASN A 111 15.64 2.10 2.15
CA ASN A 111 14.57 1.66 3.03
C ASN A 111 13.26 2.38 2.64
N PHE A 112 12.15 2.05 3.31
CA PHE A 112 10.86 2.74 3.14
C PHE A 112 10.58 3.84 4.17
N THR A 113 11.60 4.24 4.96
CA THR A 113 11.47 5.25 6.02
C THR A 113 12.29 6.50 5.65
N THR A 114 13.55 6.56 6.09
CA THR A 114 14.42 7.74 5.99
C THR A 114 14.80 8.11 4.57
N SER A 115 14.86 7.14 3.65
CA SER A 115 15.18 7.39 2.24
C SER A 115 14.15 8.23 1.48
N TRP A 116 12.95 8.41 2.03
CA TRP A 116 11.84 9.10 1.38
C TRP A 116 11.53 10.46 2.02
N ARG A 117 12.18 10.76 3.15
CA ARG A 117 11.85 11.89 4.02
C ARG A 117 12.05 13.26 3.35
N ASP A 118 13.02 13.37 2.45
CA ASP A 118 13.29 14.62 1.73
C ASP A 118 12.38 14.84 0.51
N GLY A 119 11.53 13.85 0.18
CA GLY A 119 10.60 13.89 -0.94
C GLY A 119 11.24 13.69 -2.32
N LEU A 120 12.57 13.61 -2.43
CA LEU A 120 13.24 13.52 -3.73
C LEU A 120 12.99 12.18 -4.40
N ALA A 121 13.01 11.08 -3.65
CA ALA A 121 12.71 9.74 -4.18
C ALA A 121 11.32 9.68 -4.84
N PHE A 122 10.29 10.26 -4.21
CA PHE A 122 8.95 10.34 -4.80
C PHE A 122 8.95 11.16 -6.10
N ASN A 123 9.56 12.35 -6.09
CA ASN A 123 9.62 13.20 -7.27
C ASN A 123 10.37 12.53 -8.43
N ALA A 124 11.46 11.81 -8.14
CA ALA A 124 12.23 11.06 -9.11
C ALA A 124 11.39 9.97 -9.77
N LEU A 125 10.60 9.22 -8.99
CA LEU A 125 9.71 8.19 -9.53
C LEU A 125 8.65 8.74 -10.48
N ILE A 126 8.01 9.87 -10.14
CA ILE A 126 7.04 10.51 -11.06
C ILE A 126 7.77 11.03 -12.30
N HIS A 127 8.87 11.77 -12.12
CA HIS A 127 9.65 12.31 -13.24
C HIS A 127 10.09 11.21 -14.22
N LYS A 128 10.45 10.02 -13.71
CA LYS A 128 10.88 8.88 -14.54
C LYS A 128 9.78 8.39 -15.49
N HIS A 129 8.52 8.46 -15.07
CA HIS A 129 7.37 7.99 -15.85
C HIS A 129 6.68 9.12 -16.64
N ARG A 130 6.69 10.34 -16.09
CA ARG A 130 6.03 11.54 -16.60
C ARG A 130 6.89 12.77 -16.31
N PRO A 131 7.95 12.99 -17.11
CA PRO A 131 8.88 14.11 -16.89
C PRO A 131 8.20 15.47 -17.06
N ASP A 132 7.11 15.53 -17.82
CA ASP A 132 6.29 16.73 -18.04
C ASP A 132 5.62 17.24 -16.76
N LEU A 133 5.43 16.39 -15.75
CA LEU A 133 4.70 16.73 -14.53
C LEU A 133 5.59 17.28 -13.41
N ILE A 134 6.90 17.06 -13.45
CA ILE A 134 7.84 17.36 -12.35
C ILE A 134 9.06 18.11 -12.88
N GLN A 135 9.34 19.28 -12.33
CA GLN A 135 10.59 20.01 -12.62
C GLN A 135 11.68 19.60 -11.61
N TYR A 136 12.28 18.42 -11.84
CA TYR A 136 13.16 17.80 -10.85
C TYR A 136 14.39 18.65 -10.50
N ASP A 137 14.98 19.34 -11.47
CA ASP A 137 16.20 20.15 -11.29
C ASP A 137 16.02 21.33 -10.32
N ARG A 138 14.78 21.72 -10.03
CA ARG A 138 14.45 22.80 -9.09
C ARG A 138 14.30 22.31 -7.65
N LEU A 139 14.33 20.99 -7.43
CA LEU A 139 14.14 20.40 -6.12
C LEU A 139 15.44 20.37 -5.33
N SER A 140 15.32 20.57 -4.02
CA SER A 140 16.45 20.57 -3.09
C SER A 140 16.12 19.78 -1.83
N ARG A 141 17.12 19.10 -1.28
CA ARG A 141 17.04 18.38 0.01
C ARG A 141 16.64 19.28 1.18
N SER A 142 16.94 20.58 1.09
CA SER A 142 16.64 21.55 2.16
C SER A 142 15.15 21.87 2.31
N ASN A 143 14.32 21.55 1.32
CA ASN A 143 12.89 21.87 1.34
C ASN A 143 12.01 20.62 1.17
N ALA A 144 12.14 19.71 2.14
CA ALA A 144 11.43 18.44 2.16
C ALA A 144 9.89 18.62 2.13
N ILE A 145 9.36 19.54 2.94
CA ILE A 145 7.91 19.78 3.05
C ILE A 145 7.34 20.22 1.70
N TYR A 146 8.00 21.17 1.02
CA TYR A 146 7.59 21.58 -0.32
C TYR A 146 7.66 20.43 -1.31
N SER A 147 8.76 19.68 -1.34
CA SER A 147 8.98 18.56 -2.28
C SER A 147 7.92 17.47 -2.12
N LEU A 148 7.54 17.17 -0.88
CA LEU A 148 6.46 16.22 -0.55
C LEU A 148 5.08 16.76 -0.94
N ASN A 149 4.76 18.00 -0.58
CA ASN A 149 3.47 18.59 -0.93
C ASN A 149 3.29 18.70 -2.45
N TYR A 150 4.34 19.10 -3.17
CA TYR A 150 4.34 19.22 -4.62
C TYR A 150 4.05 17.86 -5.28
N VAL A 151 4.81 16.82 -4.91
CA VAL A 151 4.66 15.50 -5.54
C VAL A 151 3.30 14.87 -5.24
N PHE A 152 2.78 15.02 -4.02
CA PHE A 152 1.46 14.49 -3.68
C PHE A 152 0.33 15.26 -4.35
N THR A 153 0.48 16.58 -4.53
CA THR A 153 -0.51 17.38 -5.27
C THR A 153 -0.54 16.99 -6.74
N VAL A 154 0.63 16.89 -7.38
CA VAL A 154 0.76 16.45 -8.77
C VAL A 154 0.21 15.03 -8.94
N ALA A 155 0.56 14.11 -8.04
CA ALA A 155 0.06 12.75 -8.08
C ALA A 155 -1.48 12.69 -7.99
N ASN A 156 -2.08 13.46 -7.08
CA ASN A 156 -3.53 13.46 -6.90
C ASN A 156 -4.28 13.99 -8.14
N HIS A 157 -3.74 15.03 -8.79
CA HIS A 157 -4.39 15.65 -9.94
C HIS A 157 -4.11 14.94 -11.27
N ALA A 158 -2.90 14.43 -11.48
CA ALA A 158 -2.45 13.95 -12.78
C ALA A 158 -2.45 12.42 -12.94
N LEU A 159 -2.48 11.65 -11.84
CA LEU A 159 -2.33 10.19 -11.86
C LEU A 159 -3.65 9.45 -11.58
N LEU A 160 -4.69 9.75 -12.36
CA LEU A 160 -6.04 9.27 -12.04
C LEU A 160 -6.35 7.80 -12.37
N TYR A 161 -5.52 7.06 -13.13
CA TYR A 161 -5.80 5.63 -13.38
C TYR A 161 -4.58 4.71 -13.45
N PHE A 162 -3.44 5.17 -13.98
CA PHE A 162 -2.36 4.24 -14.32
C PHE A 162 -1.41 3.90 -13.16
N ILE A 163 -1.35 4.76 -12.14
CA ILE A 163 -0.31 4.72 -11.12
C ILE A 163 -0.86 4.42 -9.70
N LYS A 164 -2.18 4.53 -9.51
CA LYS A 164 -2.83 4.28 -8.20
C LYS A 164 -2.59 2.87 -7.66
N SER A 165 -2.48 1.84 -8.51
CA SER A 165 -2.28 0.46 -8.06
C SER A 165 -0.89 0.19 -7.45
N GLN A 166 0.17 0.82 -7.98
CA GLN A 166 1.53 0.66 -7.42
C GLN A 166 1.89 1.73 -6.37
N TRP A 167 1.29 2.92 -6.44
CA TRP A 167 1.63 4.03 -5.53
C TRP A 167 0.92 4.02 -4.19
N PHE A 168 -0.26 3.40 -4.10
CA PHE A 168 -0.93 3.25 -2.81
C PHE A 168 -0.05 2.49 -1.82
N VAL A 169 0.80 1.59 -2.30
CA VAL A 169 1.73 0.84 -1.46
C VAL A 169 2.76 1.75 -0.77
N LEU A 170 3.33 2.72 -1.49
CA LEU A 170 4.38 3.59 -0.96
C LEU A 170 3.86 4.65 0.02
N LEU A 171 2.57 5.02 -0.05
CA LEU A 171 1.94 5.94 0.90
C LEU A 171 1.65 5.31 2.27
N TYR A 172 1.67 3.98 2.38
CA TYR A 172 1.35 3.25 3.62
C TYR A 172 2.58 2.67 4.33
N PHE A 173 3.79 2.82 3.76
CA PHE A 173 5.02 2.55 4.52
C PHE A 173 5.49 3.85 5.20
N PRO A 174 5.46 3.93 6.54
CA PRO A 174 6.15 4.98 7.28
C PRO A 174 7.68 4.79 7.28
#